data_AF-A0A6V7I101-F1
#
_entry.id   AF-A0A6V7I101-F1
#
_cell.length_a   1.000
_cell.length_b   1.000
_cell.length_c   1.000
_cell.angle_alpha   90.00
_cell.angle_beta   90.00
_cell.angle_gamma   90.00
#
_symmetry.space_group_name_H-M   'P 1'
#
loop_
_entity.id
_entity.type
_entity.pdbx_description
1 polymer ?
#
loop_
_entity_poly.entity_id
_entity_poly.type
_entity_poly.pdbx_seq_one_letter_code
_entity_poly.pdbx_strand_id
1 'polypeptide(L)'
;AAVETTSLTKSFGWDSTEAWQQHDIQELCRVMFEALEQKFKNTQQADLINRLYEGKMIDYVKCLECRTEKTREDTFLDIPLPVKPFGSNVAYNSVEEALRAFVQPETLDDVNQYFCENCNKKCDAHKGLKFTKFPYLLTLHLKRFDFDYNTFHRVKLNDKVTFPDVLNLNSFIPSDDQESPTAEEDAGVGVKCDDGSTTDSGNLDECPVTNGIHSEPSTELNNHEQDDDEGIDVSNGPSTSSTEQEHDNRRTGPYMYELFAIMIHSGSASGGHYYAYIKDL
;
A
#
# COMPACT_ATOMS: atom_id res chain seq x y z
N ALA A 1 -27.56 -28.80 -10.04
CA ALA A 1 -27.30 -29.86 -9.05
C ALA A 1 -26.02 -29.50 -8.30
N ALA A 2 -25.96 -29.72 -6.99
CA ALA A 2 -24.71 -29.54 -6.25
C ALA A 2 -23.71 -30.62 -6.69
N VAL A 3 -22.44 -30.24 -6.89
CA VAL A 3 -21.36 -31.18 -7.22
C VAL A 3 -20.70 -31.59 -5.91
N GLU A 4 -20.59 -32.90 -5.68
CA GLU A 4 -19.92 -33.41 -4.48
C GLU A 4 -18.39 -33.34 -4.62
N THR A 5 -17.72 -32.97 -3.51
CA THR A 5 -16.25 -32.84 -3.45
C THR A 5 -15.55 -34.01 -2.77
N THR A 6 -16.26 -35.10 -2.48
CA THR A 6 -15.76 -36.28 -1.74
C THR A 6 -14.56 -36.96 -2.42
N SER A 7 -14.54 -37.00 -3.76
CA SER A 7 -13.41 -37.55 -4.52
C SER A 7 -12.18 -36.64 -4.46
N LEU A 8 -12.39 -35.32 -4.37
CA LEU A 8 -11.33 -34.33 -4.29
C LEU A 8 -10.64 -34.37 -2.92
N THR A 9 -11.40 -34.36 -1.82
CA THR A 9 -10.83 -34.44 -0.47
C THR A 9 -10.03 -35.73 -0.26
N LYS A 10 -10.55 -36.86 -0.77
CA LYS A 10 -9.85 -38.15 -0.73
C LYS A 10 -8.54 -38.15 -1.53
N SER A 11 -8.47 -37.36 -2.61
CA SER A 11 -7.26 -37.22 -3.42
C SER A 11 -6.15 -36.41 -2.74
N PHE A 12 -6.50 -35.50 -1.82
CA PHE A 12 -5.56 -34.77 -0.98
C PHE A 12 -5.06 -35.58 0.22
N GLY A 13 -5.54 -36.81 0.40
CA GLY A 13 -5.19 -37.65 1.54
C GLY A 13 -5.94 -37.31 2.82
N TRP A 14 -6.89 -36.36 2.77
CA TRP A 14 -7.75 -36.03 3.90
C TRP A 14 -8.74 -37.15 4.16
N ASP A 15 -8.64 -37.75 5.34
CA ASP A 15 -9.59 -38.75 5.79
C ASP A 15 -10.92 -38.11 6.25
N SER A 16 -11.94 -38.93 6.52
CA SER A 16 -13.25 -38.45 6.96
C SER A 16 -13.22 -37.69 8.29
N THR A 17 -12.12 -37.77 9.04
CA THR A 17 -11.92 -37.04 10.31
C THR A 17 -11.26 -35.68 10.09
N GLU A 18 -10.28 -35.59 9.19
CA GLU A 18 -9.62 -34.34 8.76
C GLU A 18 -10.53 -33.46 7.90
N ALA A 19 -11.52 -34.06 7.21
CA ALA A 19 -12.54 -33.33 6.45
C ALA A 19 -13.43 -32.40 7.30
N TRP A 20 -13.51 -32.63 8.62
CA TRP A 20 -14.24 -31.77 9.55
C TRP A 20 -13.34 -30.75 10.27
N GLN A 21 -12.03 -30.82 10.04
CA GLN A 21 -11.10 -29.83 10.58
C GLN A 21 -11.22 -28.53 9.78
N GLN A 22 -11.35 -27.41 10.48
CA GLN A 22 -11.35 -26.10 9.83
C GLN A 22 -9.92 -25.76 9.40
N HIS A 23 -9.70 -25.78 8.10
CA HIS A 23 -8.46 -25.34 7.49
C HIS A 23 -8.53 -23.84 7.19
N ASP A 24 -7.38 -23.17 7.28
CA ASP A 24 -7.25 -21.83 6.71
C ASP A 24 -7.38 -21.96 5.19
N ILE A 25 -8.19 -21.10 4.56
CA ILE A 25 -8.41 -21.15 3.12
C ILE A 25 -7.09 -20.96 2.36
N GLN A 26 -6.16 -20.18 2.90
CA GLN A 26 -4.86 -19.96 2.30
C GLN A 26 -4.02 -21.24 2.29
N GLU A 27 -4.09 -22.03 3.36
CA GLU A 27 -3.40 -23.30 3.49
C GLU A 27 -3.96 -24.32 2.49
N LEU A 28 -5.29 -24.41 2.36
CA LEU A 28 -5.93 -25.26 1.35
C LEU A 28 -5.53 -24.86 -0.08
N CYS A 29 -5.52 -23.55 -0.39
CA CYS A 29 -5.08 -23.07 -1.71
C CYS A 29 -3.63 -23.47 -2.01
N ARG A 30 -2.72 -23.36 -1.02
CA ARG A 30 -1.32 -23.76 -1.17
C ARG A 30 -1.18 -25.26 -1.46
N VAL A 31 -1.83 -26.11 -0.65
CA VAL A 31 -1.80 -27.57 -0.81
C VAL A 31 -2.36 -27.97 -2.19
N MET A 32 -3.42 -27.30 -2.65
CA MET A 32 -3.98 -27.53 -3.98
C MET A 32 -2.98 -27.15 -5.08
N PHE A 33 -2.31 -26.00 -4.98
CA PHE A 33 -1.31 -25.57 -5.97
C PHE A 33 -0.12 -26.52 -6.03
N GLU A 34 0.41 -26.95 -4.88
CA GLU A 34 1.50 -27.94 -4.84
C GLU A 34 1.10 -29.27 -5.47
N ALA A 35 -0.12 -29.73 -5.20
CA ALA A 35 -0.65 -30.95 -5.81
C ALA A 35 -0.80 -30.82 -7.33
N LEU A 36 -1.30 -29.67 -7.82
CA LEU A 36 -1.44 -29.39 -9.25
C LEU A 36 -0.08 -29.32 -9.94
N GLU A 37 0.89 -28.62 -9.36
CA GLU A 37 2.25 -28.55 -9.88
C GLU A 37 2.87 -29.94 -9.98
N GLN A 38 2.77 -30.76 -8.93
CA GLN A 38 3.29 -32.13 -8.95
C GLN A 38 2.65 -32.99 -10.06
N LYS A 39 1.34 -32.84 -10.29
CA LYS A 39 0.64 -33.57 -11.37
C LYS A 39 1.03 -33.05 -12.75
N PHE A 40 1.29 -31.75 -12.90
CA PHE A 40 1.61 -31.13 -14.17
C PHE A 40 3.10 -31.11 -14.52
N LYS A 41 4.01 -31.44 -13.60
CA LYS A 41 5.48 -31.45 -13.84
C LYS A 41 5.92 -32.10 -15.16
N ASN A 42 5.22 -33.11 -15.65
CA ASN A 42 5.55 -33.83 -16.90
C ASN A 42 4.60 -33.50 -18.07
N THR A 43 3.81 -32.44 -17.97
CA THR A 43 2.87 -32.01 -19.01
C THR A 43 3.31 -30.66 -19.58
N GLN A 44 2.67 -30.24 -20.69
CA GLN A 44 2.89 -28.90 -21.26
C GLN A 44 2.43 -27.76 -20.34
N GLN A 45 1.71 -28.09 -19.26
CA GLN A 45 1.13 -27.14 -18.31
C GLN A 45 1.88 -27.13 -16.97
N ALA A 46 3.11 -27.68 -16.92
CA ALA A 46 3.94 -27.72 -15.71
C ALA A 46 4.06 -26.36 -15.02
N ASP A 47 4.12 -25.29 -15.80
CA ASP A 47 4.32 -23.91 -15.32
C ASP A 47 3.02 -23.10 -15.22
N LEU A 48 1.85 -23.76 -15.24
CA LEU A 48 0.56 -23.07 -15.25
C LEU A 48 0.33 -22.21 -14.01
N ILE A 49 0.65 -22.74 -12.82
CA ILE A 49 0.46 -22.03 -11.55
C ILE A 49 1.38 -20.82 -11.49
N ASN A 50 2.68 -20.99 -11.77
CA ASN A 50 3.62 -19.88 -11.76
C ASN A 50 3.23 -18.80 -12.78
N ARG A 51 2.90 -19.20 -14.01
CA ARG A 51 2.52 -18.25 -15.06
C ARG A 51 1.30 -17.40 -14.70
N LEU A 52 0.36 -17.94 -13.93
CA LEU A 52 -0.88 -17.25 -13.56
C LEU A 52 -0.78 -16.51 -12.23
N TYR A 53 -0.20 -17.13 -11.19
CA TYR A 53 -0.25 -16.65 -9.81
C TYR A 53 1.10 -16.17 -9.27
N GLU A 54 2.23 -16.44 -9.93
CA GLU A 54 3.55 -16.01 -9.43
C GLU A 54 3.81 -14.52 -9.70
N GLY A 55 3.98 -13.79 -8.60
CA GLY A 55 4.60 -12.48 -8.58
C GLY A 55 6.03 -12.54 -8.03
N LYS A 56 6.75 -11.44 -8.22
CA LYS A 56 8.12 -11.26 -7.74
C LYS A 56 8.24 -10.03 -6.85
N MET A 57 9.04 -10.15 -5.81
CA MET A 57 9.37 -9.05 -4.89
C MET A 57 10.84 -9.10 -4.48
N ILE A 58 11.33 -8.02 -3.90
CA ILE A 58 12.67 -7.91 -3.35
C ILE A 58 12.56 -7.60 -1.85
N ASP A 59 13.19 -8.44 -1.03
CA ASP A 59 13.49 -8.18 0.37
C ASP A 59 14.83 -7.45 0.45
N TYR A 60 14.83 -6.26 1.05
CA TYR A 60 16.04 -5.44 1.14
C TYR A 60 16.33 -5.00 2.56
N VAL A 61 17.61 -4.87 2.86
CA VAL A 61 18.12 -4.29 4.12
C VAL A 61 19.16 -3.24 3.76
N LYS A 62 18.89 -1.99 4.13
CA LYS A 62 19.76 -0.85 3.89
C LYS A 62 20.34 -0.33 5.20
N CYS A 63 21.65 -0.43 5.36
CA CYS A 63 22.34 0.12 6.52
C CYS A 63 22.27 1.66 6.51
N LEU A 64 21.91 2.29 7.63
CA LEU A 64 21.83 3.76 7.72
C LEU A 64 23.20 4.43 7.88
N GLU A 65 24.19 3.69 8.36
CA GLU A 65 25.55 4.18 8.60
C GLU A 65 26.39 4.23 7.31
N CYS A 66 26.53 3.11 6.60
CA CYS A 66 27.34 3.02 5.38
C CYS A 66 26.54 3.08 4.08
N ARG A 67 25.20 3.15 4.16
CA ARG A 67 24.27 3.15 3.01
C ARG A 67 24.34 1.93 2.09
N THR A 68 25.08 0.88 2.45
CA THR A 68 25.06 -0.40 1.73
C THR A 68 23.68 -1.06 1.82
N GLU A 69 23.12 -1.43 0.67
CA GLU A 69 21.85 -2.14 0.54
C GLU A 69 22.14 -3.59 0.14
N LYS A 70 21.65 -4.55 0.93
CA LYS A 70 21.59 -5.97 0.56
C LYS A 70 20.18 -6.28 0.10
N THR A 71 20.05 -6.95 -1.03
CA THR A 71 18.76 -7.33 -1.62
C THR A 71 18.69 -8.85 -1.86
N ARG A 72 17.49 -9.40 -1.77
CA ARG A 72 17.18 -10.79 -2.11
C ARG A 72 15.87 -10.80 -2.89
N GLU A 73 15.89 -11.38 -4.09
CA GLU A 73 14.67 -11.60 -4.87
C GLU A 73 13.92 -12.81 -4.31
N ASP A 74 12.60 -12.68 -4.15
CA ASP A 74 11.70 -13.71 -3.69
C ASP A 74 10.42 -13.73 -4.55
N THR A 75 9.72 -14.86 -4.56
CA THR A 75 8.48 -15.08 -5.32
C THR A 75 7.28 -15.26 -4.41
N PHE A 76 6.09 -14.88 -4.86
CA PHE A 76 4.86 -15.06 -4.10
C PHE A 76 3.70 -15.55 -4.97
N LEU A 77 2.79 -16.31 -4.38
CA LEU A 77 1.53 -16.74 -4.99
C LEU A 77 0.32 -15.98 -4.42
N ASP A 78 0.47 -15.43 -3.21
CA ASP A 78 -0.51 -14.62 -2.50
C ASP A 78 0.17 -13.54 -1.66
N ILE A 79 -0.53 -12.42 -1.45
CA ILE A 79 -0.04 -11.32 -0.62
C ILE A 79 -0.80 -11.30 0.70
N PRO A 80 -0.16 -11.61 1.85
CA PRO A 80 -0.81 -11.59 3.14
C PRO A 80 -0.84 -10.17 3.72
N LEU A 81 -2.00 -9.54 3.67
CA LEU A 81 -2.22 -8.17 4.14
C LEU A 81 -2.64 -8.15 5.61
N PRO A 82 -1.84 -7.55 6.52
CA PRO A 82 -2.26 -7.33 7.89
C PRO A 82 -3.46 -6.35 7.91
N VAL A 83 -4.45 -6.61 8.76
CA VAL A 83 -5.61 -5.73 8.91
C VAL A 83 -5.35 -4.61 9.91
N LYS A 84 -4.46 -4.84 10.88
CA LYS A 84 -4.02 -3.86 11.88
C LYS A 84 -2.50 -3.70 11.81
N PRO A 85 -1.97 -2.49 12.01
CA PRO A 85 -0.56 -2.29 12.31
C PRO A 85 -0.18 -3.04 13.60
N PHE A 86 1.08 -3.48 13.68
CA PHE A 86 1.59 -4.13 14.89
C PHE A 86 1.46 -3.19 16.11
N GLY A 87 0.87 -3.69 17.19
CA GLY A 87 0.67 -2.93 18.42
C GLY A 87 -0.42 -1.85 18.37
N SER A 88 -1.15 -1.69 17.25
CA SER A 88 -2.25 -0.75 17.12
C SER A 88 -3.61 -1.43 17.28
N ASN A 89 -4.56 -0.73 17.92
CA ASN A 89 -5.95 -1.16 17.99
C ASN A 89 -6.79 -0.69 16.78
N VAL A 90 -6.22 0.19 15.95
CA VAL A 90 -6.89 0.79 14.78
C VAL A 90 -6.52 0.00 13.52
N ALA A 91 -7.52 -0.47 12.78
CA ALA A 91 -7.33 -1.17 11.52
C ALA A 91 -7.08 -0.21 10.34
N TYR A 92 -6.46 -0.74 9.29
CA TYR A 92 -6.41 -0.07 8.00
C TYR A 92 -7.82 0.05 7.41
N ASN A 93 -8.11 1.17 6.78
CA ASN A 93 -9.44 1.47 6.24
C ASN A 93 -9.66 0.84 4.86
N SER A 94 -8.59 0.51 4.14
CA SER A 94 -8.62 0.03 2.76
C SER A 94 -7.51 -0.98 2.46
N VAL A 95 -7.71 -1.79 1.42
CA VAL A 95 -6.70 -2.74 0.90
C VAL A 95 -5.45 -1.99 0.41
N GLU A 96 -5.62 -0.82 -0.19
CA GLU A 96 -4.54 0.03 -0.68
C GLU A 96 -3.67 0.54 0.46
N GLU A 97 -4.29 0.87 1.61
CA GLU A 97 -3.58 1.27 2.82
C GLU A 97 -2.79 0.09 3.41
N ALA A 98 -3.40 -1.09 3.47
CA ALA A 98 -2.72 -2.31 3.92
C ALA A 98 -1.55 -2.69 2.99
N LEU A 99 -1.69 -2.52 1.68
CA LEU A 99 -0.61 -2.74 0.70
C LEU A 99 0.53 -1.73 0.87
N ARG A 100 0.21 -0.45 1.11
CA ARG A 100 1.21 0.59 1.42
C ARG A 100 1.97 0.25 2.69
N ALA A 101 1.27 -0.18 3.73
CA ALA A 101 1.91 -0.62 4.96
C ALA A 101 2.74 -1.89 4.78
N PHE A 102 2.35 -2.80 3.88
CA PHE A 102 3.10 -4.02 3.58
C PHE A 102 4.47 -3.75 2.97
N VAL A 103 4.61 -2.70 2.15
CA VAL A 103 5.90 -2.29 1.55
C VAL A 103 6.63 -1.21 2.35
N GLN A 104 6.01 -0.68 3.40
CA GLN A 104 6.62 0.33 4.26
C GLN A 104 7.85 -0.27 4.95
N PRO A 105 9.04 0.35 4.85
CA PRO A 105 10.21 -0.15 5.53
C PRO A 105 10.04 -0.06 7.06
N GLU A 106 10.48 -1.11 7.75
CA GLU A 106 10.69 -1.14 9.18
C GLU A 106 12.11 -0.66 9.53
N THR A 107 12.23 0.11 10.60
CA THR A 107 13.54 0.51 11.15
C THR A 107 14.00 -0.55 12.14
N LEU A 108 15.20 -1.06 11.92
CA LEU A 108 15.90 -1.99 12.79
C LEU A 108 16.83 -1.18 13.69
N ASP A 109 16.35 -0.79 14.87
CA ASP A 109 17.05 0.01 15.88
C ASP A 109 17.15 -0.72 17.24
N ASP A 110 17.85 -0.09 18.19
CA ASP A 110 18.03 -0.53 19.57
C ASP A 110 18.40 -2.03 19.73
N VAL A 111 17.44 -2.86 20.13
CA VAL A 111 17.62 -4.30 20.36
C VAL A 111 17.62 -5.12 19.08
N ASN A 112 17.03 -4.57 18.00
CA ASN A 112 16.83 -5.23 16.71
C ASN A 112 17.85 -4.78 15.65
N GLN A 113 18.93 -4.10 16.04
CA GLN A 113 19.95 -3.60 15.12
C GLN A 113 20.52 -4.68 14.19
N TYR A 114 20.72 -4.30 12.94
CA TYR A 114 21.28 -5.14 11.90
C TYR A 114 22.82 -5.23 12.01
N PHE A 115 23.37 -6.44 11.96
CA PHE A 115 24.82 -6.60 11.86
C PHE A 115 25.29 -6.35 10.42
N CYS A 116 25.91 -5.19 10.20
CA CYS A 116 26.43 -4.84 8.89
C CYS A 116 27.84 -5.40 8.71
N GLU A 117 28.04 -6.29 7.74
CA GLU A 117 29.36 -6.84 7.38
C GLU A 117 30.33 -5.75 6.90
N ASN A 118 29.84 -4.72 6.21
CA ASN A 118 30.67 -3.64 5.69
C ASN A 118 31.17 -2.69 6.80
N CYS A 119 30.36 -2.46 7.84
CA CYS A 119 30.75 -1.69 9.02
C CYS A 119 31.41 -2.57 10.11
N ASN A 120 31.26 -3.89 10.00
CA ASN A 120 31.65 -4.89 10.99
C ASN A 120 31.13 -4.61 12.41
N LYS A 121 29.91 -4.06 12.53
CA LYS A 121 29.24 -3.73 13.80
C LYS A 121 27.71 -3.80 13.66
N LYS A 122 26.99 -3.78 14.78
CA LYS A 122 25.54 -3.55 14.80
C LYS A 122 25.24 -2.10 14.47
N CYS A 123 24.37 -1.89 13.49
CA CYS A 123 23.98 -0.59 12.97
C CYS A 123 22.47 -0.54 12.81
N ASP A 124 21.93 0.68 12.85
CA ASP A 124 20.55 0.90 12.46
C ASP A 124 20.41 0.66 10.94
N ALA A 125 19.30 0.05 10.54
CA ALA A 125 19.02 -0.27 9.15
C ALA A 125 17.53 -0.13 8.82
N HIS A 126 17.22 0.12 7.56
CA HIS A 126 15.85 -0.02 7.06
C HIS A 126 15.71 -1.37 6.37
N LYS A 127 14.75 -2.17 6.82
CA LYS A 127 14.36 -3.42 6.18
C LYS A 127 13.00 -3.25 5.54
N GLY A 128 12.79 -3.80 4.35
CA GLY A 128 11.49 -3.66 3.69
C GLY A 128 11.32 -4.57 2.49
N LEU A 129 10.14 -4.50 1.89
CA LEU A 129 9.76 -5.25 0.70
C LEU A 129 9.45 -4.30 -0.45
N LYS A 130 9.83 -4.67 -1.68
CA LYS A 130 9.48 -3.95 -2.91
C LYS A 130 8.89 -4.91 -3.92
N PHE A 131 7.77 -4.58 -4.53
CA PHE A 131 7.23 -5.38 -5.64
C PHE A 131 8.03 -5.10 -6.92
N THR A 132 8.34 -6.14 -7.68
CA THR A 132 8.99 -6.01 -8.99
C THR A 132 8.09 -6.47 -10.12
N LYS A 133 7.24 -7.48 -9.87
CA LYS A 133 6.28 -8.00 -10.83
C LYS A 133 5.04 -8.51 -10.11
N PHE A 134 3.86 -8.12 -10.58
CA PHE A 134 2.61 -8.73 -10.13
C PHE A 134 2.14 -9.84 -11.11
N PRO A 135 1.43 -10.87 -10.59
CA PRO A 135 0.91 -11.98 -11.39
C PRO A 135 -0.31 -11.60 -12.24
N TYR A 136 -0.73 -12.46 -13.16
CA TYR A 136 -1.99 -12.25 -13.89
C TYR A 136 -3.21 -12.39 -12.97
N LEU A 137 -3.21 -13.39 -12.09
CA LEU A 137 -4.20 -13.59 -11.03
C LEU A 137 -3.59 -13.20 -9.69
N LEU A 138 -4.04 -12.06 -9.16
CA LEU A 138 -3.60 -11.56 -7.87
C LEU A 138 -4.51 -12.06 -6.74
N THR A 139 -3.92 -12.78 -5.79
CA THR A 139 -4.62 -13.21 -4.57
C THR A 139 -4.18 -12.36 -3.39
N LEU A 140 -5.12 -11.64 -2.79
CA LEU A 140 -4.89 -10.86 -1.57
C LEU A 140 -5.54 -11.56 -0.37
N HIS A 141 -4.73 -11.94 0.61
CA HIS A 141 -5.20 -12.57 1.83
C HIS A 141 -5.23 -11.55 2.97
N LEU A 142 -6.43 -11.11 3.37
CA LEU A 142 -6.59 -10.30 4.58
C LEU A 142 -6.39 -11.18 5.82
N LYS A 143 -5.32 -10.94 6.58
CA LYS A 143 -5.01 -11.61 7.85
C LYS A 143 -6.00 -11.17 8.94
N ARG A 144 -7.23 -11.66 8.85
CA ARG A 144 -8.33 -11.37 9.79
C ARG A 144 -8.33 -12.27 11.01
N PHE A 145 -7.50 -13.30 11.05
CA PHE A 145 -7.32 -14.12 12.24
C PHE A 145 -5.97 -13.80 12.84
N ASP A 146 -6.00 -13.29 14.06
CA ASP A 146 -4.81 -12.88 14.79
C ASP A 146 -4.76 -13.58 16.16
N PHE A 147 -3.61 -13.53 16.81
CA PHE A 147 -3.42 -14.09 18.14
C PHE A 147 -3.26 -12.95 19.15
N ASP A 148 -4.23 -12.78 20.04
CA ASP A 148 -4.13 -11.78 21.08
C ASP A 148 -3.22 -12.30 22.19
N TYR A 149 -2.03 -11.71 22.30
CA TYR A 149 -1.03 -12.08 23.31
C TYR A 149 -1.42 -11.68 24.74
N ASN A 150 -2.39 -10.77 24.92
CA ASN A 150 -2.87 -10.40 26.25
C ASN A 150 -3.87 -11.44 26.79
N THR A 151 -4.78 -11.89 25.95
CA THR A 151 -5.81 -12.89 26.32
C THR A 151 -5.40 -14.32 26.02
N PHE A 152 -4.28 -14.54 25.32
CA PHE A 152 -3.77 -15.84 24.86
C PHE A 152 -4.75 -16.63 23.98
N HIS A 153 -5.65 -15.94 23.28
CA HIS A 153 -6.72 -16.55 22.49
C HIS A 153 -6.65 -16.06 21.04
N ARG A 154 -7.03 -16.93 20.09
CA ARG A 154 -7.20 -16.55 18.67
C ARG A 154 -8.42 -15.65 18.54
N VAL A 155 -8.25 -14.51 17.88
CA VAL A 155 -9.29 -13.51 17.68
C VAL A 155 -9.54 -13.27 16.19
N LYS A 156 -10.77 -12.90 15.85
CA LYS A 156 -11.15 -12.51 14.49
C LYS A 156 -11.31 -10.99 14.42
N LEU A 157 -10.55 -10.36 13.54
CA LEU A 157 -10.59 -8.93 13.23
C LEU A 157 -11.77 -8.64 12.30
N ASN A 158 -12.85 -8.13 12.89
CA ASN A 158 -14.09 -7.75 12.18
C ASN A 158 -14.10 -6.27 11.77
N ASP A 159 -12.98 -5.56 11.94
CA ASP A 159 -12.84 -4.18 11.53
C ASP A 159 -13.09 -4.02 10.02
N LYS A 160 -13.75 -2.90 9.68
CA LYS A 160 -14.12 -2.57 8.30
C LYS A 160 -12.86 -2.27 7.49
N VAL A 161 -12.67 -3.01 6.41
CA VAL A 161 -11.63 -2.75 5.39
C VAL A 161 -12.35 -2.68 4.05
N THR A 162 -12.17 -1.57 3.34
CA THR A 162 -12.71 -1.36 2.00
C THR A 162 -11.78 -1.90 0.93
N PHE A 163 -12.32 -2.27 -0.22
CA PHE A 163 -11.57 -2.73 -1.38
C PHE A 163 -12.24 -2.16 -2.63
N PRO A 164 -11.48 -1.73 -3.64
CA PRO A 164 -12.04 -1.16 -4.86
C PRO A 164 -12.44 -2.25 -5.86
N ASP A 165 -13.35 -1.92 -6.78
CA ASP A 165 -13.66 -2.77 -7.93
C ASP A 165 -12.49 -2.83 -8.92
N VAL A 166 -11.74 -1.74 -9.03
CA VAL A 166 -10.52 -1.64 -9.85
C VAL A 166 -9.36 -1.21 -8.98
N LEU A 167 -8.34 -2.06 -8.88
CA LEU A 167 -7.15 -1.84 -8.08
C LEU A 167 -5.95 -1.49 -8.97
N ASN A 168 -5.42 -0.28 -8.80
CA ASN A 168 -4.22 0.17 -9.50
C ASN A 168 -2.98 -0.12 -8.65
N LEU A 169 -2.10 -0.99 -9.15
CA LEU A 169 -0.86 -1.37 -8.47
C LEU A 169 0.41 -0.81 -9.12
N ASN A 170 0.27 0.00 -10.16
CA ASN A 170 1.42 0.55 -10.89
C ASN A 170 2.32 1.40 -9.99
N SER A 171 1.77 2.06 -8.96
CA SER A 171 2.54 2.87 -8.00
C SER A 171 3.48 2.06 -7.09
N PHE A 172 3.33 0.74 -7.04
CA PHE A 172 4.12 -0.13 -6.17
C PHE A 172 5.34 -0.73 -6.85
N ILE A 173 5.43 -0.61 -8.17
CA ILE A 173 6.61 -1.02 -8.94
C ILE A 173 7.42 0.24 -9.22
N PRO A 174 8.71 0.26 -8.87
CA PRO A 174 9.59 1.32 -9.30
C PRO A 174 9.59 1.34 -10.83
N SER A 175 9.10 2.42 -11.43
CA SER A 175 9.36 2.70 -12.84
C SER A 175 10.85 2.98 -12.98
N ASP A 176 11.55 2.18 -13.79
CA ASP A 176 12.98 2.37 -14.12
C ASP A 176 13.27 3.71 -14.84
N ASP A 177 12.25 4.54 -15.09
CA ASP A 177 12.35 5.84 -15.76
C ASP A 177 12.87 6.99 -14.86
N GLN A 178 13.71 6.69 -13.88
CA GLN A 178 14.48 7.69 -13.14
C GLN A 178 15.97 7.36 -13.27
N GLU A 179 16.53 7.59 -14.46
CA GLU A 179 17.92 8.01 -14.57
C GLU A 179 18.08 9.23 -13.67
N SER A 180 18.83 9.04 -12.58
CA SER A 180 19.31 10.12 -11.73
C SER A 180 19.91 11.25 -12.60
N PRO A 181 19.48 12.51 -12.48
CA PRO A 181 20.22 13.59 -13.12
C PRO A 181 21.58 13.66 -12.40
N THR A 182 22.62 13.23 -13.09
CA THR A 182 23.99 13.56 -12.77
C THR A 182 24.07 15.07 -12.71
N ALA A 183 24.24 15.62 -11.50
CA ALA A 183 24.64 17.00 -11.33
C ALA A 183 26.06 17.13 -11.89
N GLU A 184 26.15 17.54 -13.16
CA GLU A 184 27.40 17.98 -13.74
C GLU A 184 27.77 19.31 -13.07
N GLU A 185 28.88 19.29 -12.35
CA GLU A 185 29.61 20.46 -11.91
C GLU A 185 30.12 21.20 -13.15
N ASP A 186 29.49 22.32 -13.52
CA ASP A 186 30.09 23.28 -14.44
C ASP A 186 30.86 24.35 -13.65
N ALA A 187 32.18 24.21 -13.69
CA ALA A 187 33.13 25.19 -13.22
C ALA A 187 33.31 26.27 -14.31
N GLY A 188 32.80 27.48 -14.04
CA GLY A 188 32.87 28.59 -15.01
C GLY A 188 33.02 29.98 -14.39
N VAL A 189 34.26 30.31 -14.02
CA VAL A 189 34.94 31.62 -14.17
C VAL A 189 34.22 32.89 -13.68
N GLY A 190 34.81 33.52 -12.66
CA GLY A 190 34.39 34.81 -12.13
C GLY A 190 34.67 36.01 -13.05
N VAL A 191 33.80 37.02 -12.93
CA VAL A 191 34.10 38.42 -13.21
C VAL A 191 33.43 39.27 -12.13
N LYS A 192 34.26 40.07 -11.44
CA LYS A 192 33.86 41.17 -10.57
C LYS A 192 33.36 42.34 -11.42
N CYS A 193 32.31 43.02 -10.97
CA CYS A 193 32.20 44.46 -11.10
C CYS A 193 31.53 45.05 -9.86
N ASP A 194 32.32 45.87 -9.16
CA ASP A 194 31.86 46.85 -8.19
C ASP A 194 31.18 48.00 -8.98
N ASP A 195 30.04 48.48 -8.52
CA ASP A 195 29.74 49.92 -8.59
C ASP A 195 28.75 50.30 -7.49
N GLY A 196 29.09 51.37 -6.77
CA GLY A 196 28.37 51.85 -5.60
C GLY A 196 27.74 53.21 -5.85
N SER A 197 26.64 53.49 -5.15
CA SER A 197 26.09 54.81 -4.76
C SER A 197 24.61 54.63 -4.41
N THR A 198 23.94 55.33 -3.50
CA THR A 198 24.22 56.44 -2.57
C THR A 198 22.91 56.63 -1.78
N THR A 199 23.01 56.99 -0.48
CA THR A 199 22.06 57.84 0.30
C THR A 199 20.62 57.30 0.49
N ASP A 200 19.89 57.49 1.58
CA ASP A 200 19.77 58.62 2.50
C ASP A 200 18.92 58.18 3.73
N SER A 201 19.24 58.74 4.91
CA SER A 201 18.41 58.97 6.12
C SER A 201 17.55 57.83 6.70
N GLY A 202 17.58 57.44 7.98
CA GLY A 202 17.91 58.15 9.22
C GLY A 202 16.66 58.32 10.10
N ASN A 203 16.45 57.45 11.10
CA ASN A 203 16.19 57.79 12.52
C ASN A 203 15.58 56.64 13.36
N LEU A 204 16.08 56.56 14.60
CA LEU A 204 15.53 55.83 15.75
C LEU A 204 14.29 56.56 16.31
N ASP A 205 13.33 55.83 16.91
CA ASP A 205 13.12 55.89 18.36
C ASP A 205 12.05 54.89 18.88
N GLU A 206 12.15 54.69 20.19
CA GLU A 206 11.62 53.70 21.12
C GLU A 206 10.12 53.35 21.15
N CYS A 207 9.88 52.14 21.70
CA CYS A 207 8.63 51.56 22.26
C CYS A 207 8.09 52.41 23.46
N PRO A 208 7.09 51.99 24.30
CA PRO A 208 6.24 50.77 24.35
C PRO A 208 4.77 51.04 24.80
N VAL A 209 4.07 49.97 25.26
CA VAL A 209 2.94 49.92 26.25
C VAL A 209 1.52 49.92 25.64
N THR A 210 0.52 49.10 25.99
CA THR A 210 0.27 47.87 26.79
C THR A 210 -1.21 47.45 26.58
N ASN A 211 -1.55 46.20 26.94
CA ASN A 211 -2.87 45.68 27.38
C ASN A 211 -4.00 45.66 26.34
N GLY A 212 -4.79 44.60 26.13
CA GLY A 212 -5.01 43.37 26.87
C GLY A 212 -6.52 43.06 26.87
N ILE A 213 -6.86 41.77 26.64
CA ILE A 213 -8.05 41.03 27.10
C ILE A 213 -9.31 40.98 26.17
N HIS A 214 -9.50 39.76 25.65
CA HIS A 214 -10.72 38.93 25.47
C HIS A 214 -12.13 39.56 25.52
N SER A 215 -13.01 39.13 24.60
CA SER A 215 -14.18 38.22 24.85
C SER A 215 -15.07 38.08 23.59
N GLU A 216 -15.48 36.85 23.24
CA GLU A 216 -16.75 36.58 22.52
C GLU A 216 -17.90 36.59 23.56
N PRO A 217 -19.21 36.68 23.18
CA PRO A 217 -19.93 35.50 22.68
C PRO A 217 -21.13 35.75 21.69
N SER A 218 -21.41 34.72 20.88
CA SER A 218 -22.72 34.14 20.48
C SER A 218 -23.84 34.91 19.71
N THR A 219 -24.56 34.07 18.91
CA THR A 219 -26.00 34.03 18.52
C THR A 219 -26.50 34.60 17.16
N GLU A 220 -26.93 33.64 16.32
CA GLU A 220 -28.17 33.48 15.52
C GLU A 220 -28.73 34.54 14.53
N LEU A 221 -28.85 34.08 13.27
CA LEU A 221 -29.99 34.18 12.31
C LEU A 221 -30.84 35.46 12.22
N ASN A 222 -30.79 36.15 11.07
CA ASN A 222 -31.91 36.19 10.11
C ASN A 222 -31.64 37.07 8.86
N ASN A 223 -32.31 36.66 7.79
CA ASN A 223 -32.38 37.16 6.41
C ASN A 223 -32.46 38.68 6.21
N HIS A 224 -31.84 39.15 5.13
CA HIS A 224 -32.50 40.07 4.21
C HIS A 224 -31.98 39.90 2.78
N GLU A 225 -32.91 39.56 1.90
CA GLU A 225 -32.79 39.50 0.44
C GLU A 225 -32.65 40.92 -0.13
N GLN A 226 -31.82 41.10 -1.16
CA GLN A 226 -32.09 42.06 -2.21
C GLN A 226 -31.47 41.61 -3.53
N ASP A 227 -32.34 41.61 -4.52
CA ASP A 227 -32.16 41.26 -5.92
C ASP A 227 -31.08 42.10 -6.60
N ASP A 228 -30.39 41.49 -7.56
CA ASP A 228 -30.07 42.17 -8.82
C ASP A 228 -30.04 41.11 -9.95
N ASP A 229 -30.96 41.32 -10.89
CA ASP A 229 -31.16 40.63 -12.15
C ASP A 229 -30.25 41.23 -13.25
N GLU A 230 -30.12 40.47 -14.33
CA GLU A 230 -29.63 40.79 -15.67
C GLU A 230 -28.21 40.33 -16.08
N GLY A 231 -28.21 39.47 -17.11
CA GLY A 231 -27.12 39.39 -18.08
C GLY A 231 -26.84 37.99 -18.64
N ILE A 232 -27.60 37.57 -19.64
CA ILE A 232 -27.15 36.54 -20.59
C ILE A 232 -26.21 37.22 -21.58
N ASP A 233 -24.93 36.85 -21.56
CA ASP A 233 -23.99 37.17 -22.64
C ASP A 233 -23.42 35.87 -23.23
N VAL A 234 -23.67 35.68 -24.52
CA VAL A 234 -23.13 34.62 -25.36
C VAL A 234 -22.10 35.28 -26.27
N SER A 235 -20.81 35.11 -25.96
CA SER A 235 -19.74 35.44 -26.90
C SER A 235 -18.47 34.61 -26.68
N ASN A 236 -17.83 34.28 -27.80
CA ASN A 236 -16.84 33.21 -28.03
C ASN A 236 -15.41 33.52 -27.52
N GLY A 237 -14.86 32.62 -26.68
CA GLY A 237 -13.47 32.10 -26.63
C GLY A 237 -12.28 33.05 -26.34
N PRO A 238 -11.05 32.52 -26.15
CA PRO A 238 -10.65 31.26 -25.50
C PRO A 238 -9.86 31.57 -24.20
N SER A 239 -10.37 31.14 -23.04
CA SER A 239 -9.65 31.28 -21.78
C SER A 239 -9.05 29.95 -21.38
N THR A 240 -7.72 29.96 -21.32
CA THR A 240 -6.80 28.93 -20.86
C THR A 240 -7.27 28.20 -19.60
N SER A 241 -7.78 26.97 -19.75
CA SER A 241 -7.96 26.01 -18.66
C SER A 241 -6.72 25.12 -18.58
N SER A 242 -5.65 25.64 -17.99
CA SER A 242 -4.44 24.88 -17.68
C SER A 242 -4.32 24.74 -16.17
N THR A 243 -5.19 23.95 -15.53
CA THR A 243 -4.95 23.41 -14.17
C THR A 243 -5.78 22.18 -13.78
N GLU A 244 -6.27 21.36 -14.72
CA GLU A 244 -6.94 20.08 -14.39
C GLU A 244 -6.35 18.84 -15.10
N GLN A 245 -5.19 18.97 -15.75
CA GLN A 245 -4.58 17.89 -16.54
C GLN A 245 -3.40 17.14 -15.89
N GLU A 246 -3.08 17.36 -14.61
CA GLU A 246 -1.97 16.65 -13.96
C GLU A 246 -2.36 15.39 -13.17
N HIS A 247 -3.65 15.05 -13.06
CA HIS A 247 -4.10 13.92 -12.23
C HIS A 247 -4.65 12.68 -12.97
N ASP A 248 -4.71 12.70 -14.30
CA ASP A 248 -5.28 11.58 -15.09
C ASP A 248 -4.21 10.66 -15.72
N ASN A 249 -2.95 11.09 -15.78
CA ASN A 249 -1.84 10.29 -16.33
C ASN A 249 -1.36 9.14 -15.40
N ARG A 250 -1.96 8.95 -14.22
CA ARG A 250 -1.62 7.85 -13.29
C ARG A 250 -2.48 6.59 -13.45
N ARG A 251 -3.49 6.60 -14.33
CA ARG A 251 -4.46 5.51 -14.47
C ARG A 251 -4.13 4.51 -15.58
N THR A 252 -3.05 4.72 -16.32
CA THR A 252 -2.63 3.84 -17.41
C THR A 252 -1.35 3.13 -17.01
N GLY A 253 -1.42 1.81 -16.87
CA GLY A 253 -0.26 0.99 -16.62
C GLY A 253 -0.62 -0.50 -16.63
N PRO A 254 0.35 -1.40 -16.79
CA PRO A 254 0.10 -2.82 -16.96
C PRO A 254 -0.53 -3.49 -15.72
N TYR A 255 -0.42 -2.89 -14.54
CA TYR A 255 -0.88 -3.46 -13.28
C TYR A 255 -2.21 -2.85 -12.80
N MET A 256 -3.21 -2.91 -13.67
CA MET A 256 -4.60 -2.58 -13.36
C MET A 256 -5.40 -3.88 -13.18
N TYR A 257 -5.93 -4.10 -11.98
CA TYR A 257 -6.66 -5.31 -11.63
C TYR A 257 -8.14 -5.03 -11.47
N GLU A 258 -8.99 -5.92 -11.98
CA GLU A 258 -10.42 -5.92 -11.71
C GLU A 258 -10.74 -6.96 -10.64
N LEU A 259 -11.62 -6.59 -9.70
CA LEU A 259 -12.11 -7.49 -8.67
C LEU A 259 -12.93 -8.63 -9.29
N PHE A 260 -12.42 -9.86 -9.15
CA PHE A 260 -13.06 -11.04 -9.73
C PHE A 260 -13.83 -11.88 -8.70
N ALA A 261 -13.26 -12.09 -7.52
CA ALA A 261 -13.85 -12.94 -6.49
C ALA A 261 -13.57 -12.40 -5.08
N ILE A 262 -14.52 -12.61 -4.18
CA ILE A 262 -14.42 -12.27 -2.76
C ILE A 262 -14.77 -13.53 -1.96
N MET A 263 -13.84 -14.01 -1.15
CA MET A 263 -14.07 -15.10 -0.20
C MET A 263 -14.39 -14.53 1.18
N ILE A 264 -15.49 -14.98 1.78
CA ILE A 264 -16.01 -14.44 3.03
C ILE A 264 -16.13 -15.56 4.05
N HIS A 265 -15.62 -15.28 5.26
CA HIS A 265 -15.82 -16.10 6.44
C HIS A 265 -16.84 -15.45 7.38
N SER A 266 -17.96 -16.13 7.62
CA SER A 266 -18.96 -15.75 8.63
C SER A 266 -18.83 -16.64 9.85
N GLY A 267 -18.59 -16.05 11.03
CA GLY A 267 -18.33 -16.78 12.27
C GLY A 267 -17.22 -16.14 13.11
N SER A 268 -16.80 -16.87 14.15
CA SER A 268 -15.76 -16.46 15.10
C SER A 268 -14.39 -17.06 14.73
N ALA A 269 -13.37 -16.78 15.54
CA ALA A 269 -12.04 -17.39 15.38
C ALA A 269 -12.00 -18.91 15.63
N SER A 270 -13.03 -19.45 16.31
CA SER A 270 -13.15 -20.88 16.65
C SER A 270 -14.07 -21.63 15.69
N GLY A 271 -14.78 -20.91 14.81
CA GLY A 271 -15.56 -21.53 13.76
C GLY A 271 -16.54 -20.65 13.01
N GLY A 272 -16.88 -21.11 11.82
CA GLY A 272 -17.76 -20.41 10.92
C GLY A 272 -18.01 -21.13 9.60
N HIS A 273 -18.58 -20.38 8.66
CA HIS A 273 -18.96 -20.82 7.33
C HIS A 273 -18.29 -19.92 6.30
N TYR A 274 -17.80 -20.55 5.22
CA TYR A 274 -17.25 -19.85 4.07
C TYR A 274 -18.27 -19.77 2.94
N TYR A 275 -18.31 -18.62 2.28
CA TYR A 275 -19.01 -18.43 1.01
C TYR A 275 -18.22 -17.46 0.14
N ALA A 276 -18.47 -17.47 -1.16
CA ALA A 276 -17.76 -16.62 -2.10
C ALA A 276 -18.74 -15.90 -3.03
N TYR A 277 -18.42 -14.66 -3.36
CA TYR A 277 -18.99 -13.93 -4.50
C TYR A 277 -17.98 -14.00 -5.64
N ILE A 278 -18.43 -14.42 -6.82
CA ILE A 278 -17.58 -14.56 -8.00
C ILE A 278 -18.30 -13.85 -9.15
N LYS A 279 -17.56 -13.00 -9.87
CA LYS A 279 -18.07 -12.30 -11.04
C LYS A 279 -18.34 -13.32 -12.16
N ASP A 280 -19.53 -13.24 -12.75
CA ASP A 280 -19.89 -14.08 -13.89
C ASP A 280 -19.12 -13.63 -15.14
N LEU A 281 -18.74 -14.60 -15.99
CA LEU A 281 -17.91 -14.38 -17.19
C LEU A 281 -18.76 -14.33 -18.47
#